data_AF-A0A2E7IIR0-F1
#
_entry.id   AF-A0A2E7IIR0-F1
#
_cell.length_a   1.000
_cell.length_b   1.000
_cell.length_c   1.000
_cell.angle_alpha   90.00
_cell.angle_beta   90.00
_cell.angle_gamma   90.00
#
_symmetry.space_group_name_H-M   'P 1'
#
loop_
_entity.id
_entity.type
_entity.pdbx_description
1 polymer ?
#
loop_
_entity_poly.entity_id
_entity_poly.type
_entity_poly.pdbx_seq_one_letter_code
_entity_poly.pdbx_strand_id
1 'polypeptide(L)'
;MQCLSKFRGDFKLDRKADLRPVSVSVETIYKSEEIASSFLLNKDPNDEADGFRIHSLLNLLSRVFEHAQAALSTGSPSSSETLGRTVVEGSIYLMWLATLGNPETLLMFFRGWINEHDRKLSEWTEKVAGLENSELIFQMIEARREAVSKLGEFIDGLSIQCGIGFPEKSFEWPKSVHKRFENLDRVTDYYTSYHGLSGSSHLTGEDTIRWLLSLNMPRDIQEKLGHEALSYLIMMSRIASLFFVESAAACVLAYGGKNNHDLQDCRIQLQKSVDDIAKDAGVPAQQT
;
A
#
# COMPACT_ATOMS: atom_id res chain seq x y z
N MET A 1 -21.49 10.34 -4.76
CA MET A 1 -22.66 9.39 -4.65
C MET A 1 -22.51 8.09 -5.44
N GLN A 2 -22.06 8.08 -6.71
CA GLN A 2 -21.95 6.84 -7.50
C GLN A 2 -20.87 5.88 -6.98
N CYS A 3 -19.69 6.39 -6.59
CA CYS A 3 -18.60 5.58 -6.04
C CYS A 3 -18.97 4.87 -4.72
N LEU A 4 -19.68 5.55 -3.82
CA LEU A 4 -20.16 4.97 -2.56
C LEU A 4 -21.14 3.82 -2.76
N SER A 5 -22.05 3.94 -3.73
CA SER A 5 -23.00 2.87 -4.07
C SER A 5 -22.26 1.65 -4.63
N LYS A 6 -21.30 1.88 -5.54
CA LYS A 6 -20.43 0.83 -6.09
C LYS A 6 -19.62 0.15 -4.98
N PHE A 7 -18.93 0.91 -4.14
CA PHE A 7 -18.16 0.41 -3.00
C PHE A 7 -19.00 -0.47 -2.05
N ARG A 8 -20.21 -0.01 -1.71
CA ARG A 8 -21.15 -0.81 -0.91
C ARG A 8 -21.50 -2.13 -1.57
N GLY A 9 -21.73 -2.13 -2.89
CA GLY A 9 -22.02 -3.33 -3.67
C GLY A 9 -20.84 -4.30 -3.73
N ASP A 10 -19.66 -3.80 -4.07
CA ASP A 10 -18.41 -4.56 -4.23
C ASP A 10 -18.06 -5.33 -2.96
N PHE A 11 -18.22 -4.69 -1.79
CA PHE A 11 -17.88 -5.27 -0.48
C PHE A 11 -19.08 -5.87 0.27
N LYS A 12 -20.27 -5.90 -0.36
CA LYS A 12 -21.51 -6.44 0.23
C LYS A 12 -21.82 -5.86 1.60
N LEU A 13 -21.58 -4.56 1.79
CA LEU A 13 -21.80 -3.86 3.05
C LEU A 13 -23.30 -3.72 3.34
N ASP A 14 -23.67 -3.74 4.62
CA ASP A 14 -25.06 -3.55 5.05
C ASP A 14 -25.62 -2.24 4.46
N ARG A 15 -26.85 -2.29 3.93
CA ARG A 15 -27.57 -1.11 3.43
C ARG A 15 -27.80 -0.05 4.51
N LYS A 16 -27.74 -0.41 5.79
CA LYS A 16 -27.88 0.50 6.93
C LYS A 16 -26.54 0.96 7.51
N ALA A 17 -25.41 0.41 7.04
CA ALA A 17 -24.09 0.85 7.52
C ALA A 17 -23.88 2.34 7.24
N ASP A 18 -23.35 3.06 8.22
CA ASP A 18 -22.99 4.46 8.04
C ASP A 18 -21.62 4.56 7.35
N LEU A 19 -21.62 5.05 6.10
CA LEU A 19 -20.40 5.22 5.30
C LEU A 19 -19.90 6.66 5.28
N ARG A 20 -20.52 7.57 6.06
CA ARG A 20 -20.05 8.96 6.17
C ARG A 20 -18.58 9.06 6.63
N PRO A 21 -18.07 8.23 7.56
CA PRO A 21 -16.67 8.33 8.00
C PRO A 21 -15.64 8.11 6.88
N VAL A 22 -15.97 7.25 5.91
CA VAL A 22 -15.08 6.83 4.81
C VAL A 22 -15.44 7.46 3.46
N SER A 23 -16.49 8.28 3.39
CA SER A 23 -17.04 8.77 2.11
C SER A 23 -16.03 9.52 1.26
N VAL A 24 -15.29 10.44 1.88
CA VAL A 24 -14.24 11.22 1.20
C VAL A 24 -13.16 10.30 0.67
N SER A 25 -12.69 9.34 1.48
CA SER A 25 -11.70 8.35 1.06
C SER A 25 -12.19 7.52 -0.11
N VAL A 26 -13.40 6.96 -0.03
CA VAL A 26 -13.98 6.15 -1.11
C VAL A 26 -14.10 6.96 -2.41
N GLU A 27 -14.64 8.18 -2.36
CA GLU A 27 -14.81 8.98 -3.57
C GLU A 27 -13.47 9.34 -4.21
N THR A 28 -12.47 9.69 -3.40
CA THR A 28 -11.16 10.11 -3.90
C THR A 28 -10.31 8.95 -4.43
N ILE A 29 -10.31 7.77 -3.78
CA ILE A 29 -9.56 6.62 -4.30
C ILE A 29 -10.17 6.07 -5.59
N TYR A 30 -11.51 6.01 -5.70
CA TYR A 30 -12.16 5.53 -6.93
C TYR A 30 -11.90 6.49 -8.10
N LYS A 31 -12.07 7.80 -7.87
CA LYS A 31 -11.80 8.81 -8.91
C LYS A 31 -10.34 8.77 -9.34
N SER A 32 -9.41 8.62 -8.38
CA SER A 32 -7.97 8.62 -8.68
C SER A 32 -7.52 7.37 -9.42
N GLU A 33 -8.07 6.20 -9.07
CA GLU A 33 -7.87 4.96 -9.83
C GLU A 33 -8.35 5.13 -11.27
N GLU A 34 -9.59 5.57 -11.47
CA GLU A 34 -10.20 5.72 -12.79
C GLU A 34 -9.38 6.66 -13.69
N ILE A 35 -8.93 7.80 -13.15
CA ILE A 35 -8.11 8.76 -13.88
C ILE A 35 -6.79 8.14 -14.30
N ALA A 36 -6.07 7.53 -13.36
CA ALA A 36 -4.73 7.02 -13.61
C ALA A 36 -4.75 5.78 -14.51
N SER A 37 -5.68 4.85 -14.29
CA SER A 37 -5.82 3.66 -15.12
C SER A 37 -6.26 4.01 -16.55
N SER A 38 -7.24 4.91 -16.70
CA SER A 38 -7.66 5.40 -18.03
C SER A 38 -6.53 6.12 -18.75
N PHE A 39 -5.73 6.93 -18.05
CA PHE A 39 -4.60 7.61 -18.66
C PHE A 39 -3.53 6.62 -19.16
N LEU A 40 -3.14 5.67 -18.32
CA LEU A 40 -2.12 4.67 -18.68
C LEU A 40 -2.59 3.72 -19.78
N LEU A 41 -3.85 3.28 -19.76
CA LEU A 41 -4.42 2.39 -20.78
C LEU A 41 -4.47 3.04 -22.17
N ASN A 42 -4.61 4.36 -22.24
CA ASN A 42 -4.62 5.11 -23.49
C ASN A 42 -3.22 5.59 -23.92
N LYS A 43 -2.18 5.21 -23.19
CA LYS A 43 -0.80 5.57 -23.53
C LYS A 43 -0.23 4.54 -24.50
N ASP A 44 0.05 4.98 -25.73
CA ASP A 44 0.80 4.16 -26.67
C ASP A 44 2.26 4.00 -26.20
N PRO A 45 2.76 2.77 -26.03
CA PRO A 45 4.13 2.53 -25.63
C PRO A 45 5.09 2.91 -26.76
N ASN A 46 6.24 3.50 -26.41
CA ASN A 46 7.27 3.82 -27.42
C ASN A 46 8.01 2.57 -27.91
N ASP A 47 8.17 1.59 -27.03
CA ASP A 47 8.82 0.31 -27.29
C ASP A 47 8.30 -0.77 -26.30
N GLU A 48 8.81 -2.00 -26.40
CA GLU A 48 8.38 -3.12 -25.55
C GLU A 48 8.71 -2.91 -24.06
N ALA A 49 9.84 -2.26 -23.75
CA ALA A 49 10.24 -1.96 -22.38
C ALA A 49 9.30 -0.94 -21.73
N ASP A 50 8.89 0.06 -22.51
CA ASP A 50 7.93 1.07 -22.10
C ASP A 50 6.54 0.45 -21.88
N GLY A 51 6.09 -0.43 -22.80
CA GLY A 51 4.85 -1.19 -22.65
C GLY A 51 4.85 -2.07 -21.39
N PHE A 52 5.94 -2.80 -21.14
CA PHE A 52 6.12 -3.57 -19.92
C PHE A 52 5.99 -2.70 -18.66
N ARG A 53 6.60 -1.51 -18.66
CA ARG A 53 6.52 -0.58 -17.53
C ARG A 53 5.11 -0.03 -17.33
N ILE A 54 4.41 0.39 -18.39
CA ILE A 54 3.02 0.86 -18.31
C ILE A 54 2.12 -0.22 -17.67
N HIS A 55 2.16 -1.44 -18.20
CA HIS A 55 1.31 -2.52 -17.71
C HIS A 55 1.66 -2.98 -16.30
N SER A 56 2.95 -2.94 -15.93
CA SER A 56 3.39 -3.23 -14.56
C SER A 56 2.85 -2.19 -13.57
N LEU A 57 2.98 -0.89 -13.90
CA LEU A 57 2.49 0.18 -13.03
C LEU A 57 0.97 0.17 -12.93
N LEU A 58 0.26 -0.12 -14.03
CA LEU A 58 -1.19 -0.29 -14.03
C LEU A 58 -1.63 -1.40 -13.06
N ASN A 59 -1.01 -2.59 -13.18
CA ASN A 59 -1.32 -3.71 -12.29
C ASN A 59 -0.99 -3.38 -10.83
N LEU A 60 0.19 -2.82 -10.55
CA LEU A 60 0.58 -2.44 -9.20
C LEU A 60 -0.37 -1.40 -8.60
N LEU A 61 -0.79 -0.39 -9.37
CA LEU A 61 -1.78 0.59 -8.96
C LEU A 61 -3.10 -0.07 -8.57
N SER A 62 -3.63 -0.98 -9.41
CA SER A 62 -4.86 -1.72 -9.11
C SER A 62 -4.74 -2.55 -7.82
N ARG A 63 -3.58 -3.16 -7.56
CA ARG A 63 -3.35 -3.91 -6.31
C ARG A 63 -3.36 -3.01 -5.08
N VAL A 64 -2.76 -1.81 -5.16
CA VAL A 64 -2.82 -0.84 -4.05
C VAL A 64 -4.24 -0.31 -3.86
N PHE A 65 -4.98 -0.09 -4.95
CA PHE A 65 -6.38 0.30 -4.92
C PHE A 65 -7.26 -0.74 -4.20
N GLU A 66 -7.12 -2.02 -4.53
CA GLU A 66 -7.82 -3.12 -3.84
C GLU A 66 -7.57 -3.08 -2.33
N HIS A 67 -6.32 -2.87 -1.91
CA HIS A 67 -5.98 -2.75 -0.49
C HIS A 67 -6.60 -1.49 0.15
N ALA A 68 -6.67 -0.37 -0.57
CA ALA A 68 -7.30 0.85 -0.09
C ALA A 68 -8.81 0.67 0.09
N GLN A 69 -9.48 0.03 -0.87
CA GLN A 69 -10.89 -0.32 -0.74
C GLN A 69 -11.12 -1.25 0.44
N ALA A 70 -10.31 -2.31 0.58
CA ALA A 70 -10.42 -3.26 1.68
C ALA A 70 -10.21 -2.57 3.04
N ALA A 71 -9.24 -1.67 3.16
CA ALA A 71 -8.97 -0.92 4.39
C ALA A 71 -10.23 -0.14 4.84
N LEU A 72 -10.97 0.45 3.90
CA LEU A 72 -12.18 1.22 4.16
C LEU A 72 -13.41 0.34 4.40
N SER A 73 -13.39 -0.95 4.01
CA SER A 73 -14.56 -1.83 4.03
C SER A 73 -14.64 -2.72 5.27
N THR A 74 -13.55 -2.89 6.02
CA THR A 74 -13.48 -3.90 7.09
C THR A 74 -14.46 -3.68 8.24
N GLY A 75 -14.85 -2.43 8.50
CA GLY A 75 -15.61 -2.06 9.71
C GLY A 75 -14.85 -2.32 11.02
N SER A 76 -13.58 -2.72 10.95
CA SER A 76 -12.73 -3.07 12.08
C SER A 76 -11.54 -2.10 12.11
N PRO A 77 -11.43 -1.24 13.13
CA PRO A 77 -10.23 -0.48 13.48
C PRO A 77 -8.89 -1.11 13.13
N SER A 78 -8.55 -2.22 13.79
CA SER A 78 -7.24 -2.87 13.69
C SER A 78 -6.98 -3.45 12.30
N SER A 79 -8.01 -3.98 11.65
CA SER A 79 -7.92 -4.51 10.29
C SER A 79 -7.75 -3.38 9.27
N SER A 80 -8.49 -2.28 9.43
CA SER A 80 -8.38 -1.08 8.60
C SER A 80 -6.96 -0.50 8.66
N GLU A 81 -6.37 -0.45 9.85
CA GLU A 81 -5.01 0.05 10.06
C GLU A 81 -3.94 -0.85 9.43
N THR A 82 -4.04 -2.16 9.61
CA THR A 82 -3.12 -3.14 8.99
C THR A 82 -3.14 -3.02 7.46
N LEU A 83 -4.34 -2.89 6.87
CA LEU A 83 -4.50 -2.68 5.44
C LEU A 83 -4.04 -1.27 5.03
N GLY A 84 -4.31 -0.24 5.82
CA GLY A 84 -3.82 1.12 5.62
C GLY A 84 -2.30 1.18 5.55
N ARG A 85 -1.60 0.43 6.40
CA ARG A 85 -0.13 0.27 6.31
C ARG A 85 0.29 -0.33 4.97
N THR A 86 -0.40 -1.38 4.53
CA THR A 86 -0.14 -2.03 3.23
C THR A 86 -0.35 -1.05 2.08
N VAL A 87 -1.36 -0.18 2.17
CA VAL A 87 -1.62 0.88 1.18
C VAL A 87 -0.49 1.90 1.16
N VAL A 88 -0.07 2.40 2.33
CA VAL A 88 1.04 3.37 2.44
C VAL A 88 2.33 2.78 1.86
N GLU A 89 2.66 1.55 2.23
CA GLU A 89 3.84 0.85 1.74
C GLU A 89 3.80 0.64 0.23
N GLY A 90 2.71 0.06 -0.28
CA GLY A 90 2.52 -0.18 -1.72
C GLY A 90 2.53 1.12 -2.53
N SER A 91 1.94 2.19 -2.00
CA SER A 91 1.95 3.52 -2.64
C SER A 91 3.36 4.09 -2.73
N ILE A 92 4.20 3.92 -1.70
CA ILE A 92 5.60 4.36 -1.73
C ILE A 92 6.42 3.54 -2.72
N TYR A 93 6.15 2.24 -2.83
CA TYR A 93 6.82 1.39 -3.82
C TYR A 93 6.47 1.88 -5.22
N LEU A 94 5.18 2.09 -5.45
CA LEU A 94 4.67 2.54 -6.74
C LEU A 94 5.16 3.94 -7.11
N MET A 95 5.10 4.90 -6.17
CA MET A 95 5.68 6.23 -6.35
C MET A 95 7.15 6.13 -6.75
N TRP A 96 7.95 5.36 -6.00
CA TRP A 96 9.36 5.20 -6.29
C TRP A 96 9.60 4.62 -7.69
N LEU A 97 8.88 3.56 -8.07
CA LEU A 97 9.00 2.92 -9.39
C LEU A 97 8.55 3.84 -10.53
N ALA A 98 7.55 4.69 -10.29
CA ALA A 98 7.04 5.64 -11.27
C ALA A 98 7.95 6.87 -11.43
N THR A 99 8.45 7.44 -10.34
CA THR A 99 9.21 8.71 -10.38
C THR A 99 10.70 8.52 -10.62
N LEU A 100 11.31 7.55 -9.95
CA LEU A 100 12.74 7.31 -9.99
C LEU A 100 13.08 6.07 -10.83
N GLY A 101 12.20 5.07 -10.80
CA GLY A 101 12.41 3.80 -11.48
C GLY A 101 12.32 3.87 -13.00
N ASN A 102 12.84 2.82 -13.62
CA ASN A 102 12.81 2.55 -15.06
C ASN A 102 12.40 1.07 -15.28
N PRO A 103 12.29 0.59 -16.53
CA PRO A 103 11.96 -0.82 -16.79
C PRO A 103 12.93 -1.82 -16.14
N GLU A 104 14.23 -1.51 -16.09
CA GLU A 104 15.26 -2.33 -15.40
C GLU A 104 14.95 -2.50 -13.91
N THR A 105 14.50 -1.43 -13.27
CA THR A 105 14.22 -1.47 -11.83
C THR A 105 12.95 -2.26 -11.52
N LEU A 106 11.97 -2.29 -12.42
CA LEU A 106 10.81 -3.18 -12.30
C LEU A 106 11.22 -4.65 -12.41
N LEU A 107 12.13 -4.99 -13.33
CA LEU A 107 12.69 -6.35 -13.39
C LEU A 107 13.42 -6.70 -12.09
N MET A 108 14.20 -5.78 -11.53
CA MET A 108 14.84 -5.98 -10.22
C MET A 108 13.83 -6.14 -9.08
N PHE A 109 12.73 -5.38 -9.10
CA PHE A 109 11.66 -5.51 -8.13
C PHE A 109 11.05 -6.92 -8.17
N PHE A 110 10.72 -7.43 -9.36
CA PHE A 110 10.19 -8.79 -9.52
C PHE A 110 11.23 -9.87 -9.17
N ARG A 111 12.48 -9.71 -9.61
CA ARG A 111 13.58 -10.63 -9.27
C ARG A 111 13.86 -10.66 -7.77
N GLY A 112 13.72 -9.53 -7.10
CA GLY A 112 13.83 -9.43 -5.64
C GLY A 112 12.82 -10.34 -4.92
N TRP A 113 11.59 -10.42 -5.43
CA TRP A 113 10.57 -11.32 -4.89
C TRP A 113 10.93 -12.80 -5.08
N ILE A 114 11.46 -13.17 -6.26
CA ILE A 114 11.93 -14.54 -6.57
C ILE A 114 13.07 -14.92 -5.62
N ASN A 115 14.09 -14.07 -5.53
CA ASN A 115 15.26 -14.31 -4.70
C ASN A 115 14.88 -14.47 -3.21
N GLU A 116 13.97 -13.65 -2.71
CA GLU A 116 13.48 -13.77 -1.33
C GLU A 116 12.68 -15.07 -1.12
N HIS A 117 11.87 -15.48 -2.09
CA HIS A 117 11.15 -16.75 -2.02
C HIS A 117 12.09 -17.95 -2.00
N ASP A 118 13.07 -18.01 -2.89
CA ASP A 118 14.05 -19.10 -2.91
C ASP A 118 14.83 -19.18 -1.60
N ARG A 119 15.24 -18.03 -1.07
CA ARG A 119 15.89 -17.95 0.25
C ARG A 119 15.00 -18.51 1.35
N LYS A 120 13.71 -18.16 1.38
CA LYS A 120 12.75 -18.68 2.35
C LYS A 120 12.46 -20.16 2.21
N LEU A 121 12.44 -20.68 0.98
CA LEU A 121 12.30 -22.12 0.75
C LEU A 121 13.54 -22.87 1.24
N SER A 122 14.76 -22.37 1.00
CA SER A 122 15.99 -22.95 1.55
C SER A 122 16.01 -22.91 3.09
N GLU A 123 15.64 -21.78 3.71
CA GLU A 123 15.49 -21.70 5.17
C GLU A 123 14.46 -22.71 5.70
N TRP A 124 13.37 -22.94 4.97
CA TRP A 124 12.35 -23.90 5.36
C TRP A 124 12.87 -25.33 5.27
N THR A 125 13.57 -25.68 4.19
CA THR A 125 14.25 -26.98 4.02
C THR A 125 15.18 -27.28 5.20
N GLU A 126 16.03 -26.32 5.57
CA GLU A 126 16.96 -26.49 6.69
C GLU A 126 16.24 -26.72 8.02
N LYS A 127 15.14 -26.00 8.28
CA LYS A 127 14.40 -26.08 9.55
C LYS A 127 13.61 -27.37 9.73
N VAL A 128 13.20 -28.01 8.63
CA VAL A 128 12.39 -29.25 8.70
C VAL A 128 13.23 -30.52 8.57
N ALA A 129 14.52 -30.38 8.30
CA ALA A 129 15.43 -31.51 8.25
C ALA A 129 15.42 -32.29 9.57
N GLY A 130 15.14 -33.60 9.48
CA GLY A 130 15.07 -34.49 10.65
C GLY A 130 13.75 -34.51 11.40
N LEU A 131 12.74 -33.73 10.97
CA LEU A 131 11.37 -33.90 11.48
C LEU A 131 10.73 -35.18 10.92
N GLU A 132 9.82 -35.79 11.68
CA GLU A 132 9.13 -37.04 11.32
C GLU A 132 8.43 -36.96 9.96
N ASN A 133 7.88 -35.79 9.61
CA ASN A 133 7.19 -35.54 8.33
C ASN A 133 8.06 -34.80 7.29
N SER A 134 9.38 -34.81 7.45
CA SER A 134 10.30 -34.03 6.60
C SER A 134 10.18 -34.37 5.12
N GLU A 135 10.01 -35.64 4.75
CA GLU A 135 9.88 -36.07 3.35
C GLU A 135 8.65 -35.47 2.65
N LEU A 136 7.49 -35.47 3.31
CA LEU A 136 6.27 -34.85 2.79
C LEU A 136 6.45 -33.33 2.62
N ILE A 137 7.07 -32.68 3.61
CA ILE A 137 7.32 -31.24 3.56
C ILE A 137 8.32 -30.91 2.44
N PHE A 138 9.35 -31.72 2.21
CA PHE A 138 10.29 -31.54 1.11
C PHE A 138 9.60 -31.61 -0.25
N GLN A 139 8.65 -32.52 -0.45
CA GLN A 139 7.86 -32.57 -1.68
C GLN A 139 7.07 -31.27 -1.91
N MET A 140 6.48 -30.70 -0.85
CA MET A 140 5.77 -29.42 -0.93
C MET A 140 6.72 -28.25 -1.26
N ILE A 141 7.91 -28.24 -0.65
CA ILE A 141 8.94 -27.23 -0.90
C ILE A 141 9.40 -27.29 -2.36
N GLU A 142 9.70 -28.48 -2.88
CA GLU A 142 10.18 -28.65 -4.25
C GLU A 142 9.11 -28.31 -5.29
N ALA A 143 7.85 -28.69 -5.05
CA ALA A 143 6.74 -28.27 -5.91
C ALA A 143 6.60 -26.73 -5.95
N ARG A 144 6.81 -26.06 -4.82
CA ARG A 144 6.82 -24.59 -4.77
C ARG A 144 8.05 -24.00 -5.46
N ARG A 145 9.23 -24.61 -5.31
CA ARG A 145 10.48 -24.20 -5.97
C ARG A 145 10.33 -24.28 -7.49
N GLU A 146 9.73 -25.35 -8.01
CA GLU A 146 9.45 -25.49 -9.45
C GLU A 146 8.52 -24.39 -9.96
N ALA A 147 7.45 -24.09 -9.21
CA ALA A 147 6.54 -23.00 -9.56
C ALA A 147 7.21 -21.63 -9.55
N VAL A 148 8.10 -21.36 -8.58
CA VAL A 148 8.88 -20.12 -8.51
C VAL A 148 9.91 -20.04 -9.64
N SER A 149 10.56 -21.16 -10.00
CA SER A 149 11.51 -21.23 -11.13
C SER A 149 10.86 -20.79 -12.44
N LYS A 150 9.63 -21.25 -12.71
CA LYS A 150 8.87 -20.85 -13.90
C LYS A 150 8.58 -19.34 -13.95
N LEU A 151 8.37 -18.71 -12.80
CA LEU A 151 8.23 -17.25 -12.72
C LEU A 151 9.57 -16.55 -12.98
N GLY A 152 10.67 -17.13 -12.50
CA GLY A 152 12.03 -16.66 -12.80
C GLY A 152 12.35 -16.72 -14.29
N GLU A 153 12.07 -17.83 -14.94
CA GLU A 153 12.21 -18.02 -16.39
C GLU A 153 11.38 -17.01 -17.19
N PHE A 154 10.16 -16.71 -16.74
CA PHE A 154 9.33 -15.69 -17.34
C PHE A 154 9.95 -14.29 -17.22
N ILE A 155 10.47 -13.92 -16.05
CA ILE A 155 11.15 -12.63 -15.83
C ILE A 155 12.41 -12.52 -16.70
N ASP A 156 13.18 -13.59 -16.83
CA ASP A 156 14.37 -13.63 -17.69
C ASP A 156 13.99 -13.53 -19.18
N GLY A 157 12.87 -14.14 -19.58
CA GLY A 157 12.28 -13.97 -20.90
C GLY A 157 11.85 -12.53 -21.19
N LEU A 158 11.24 -11.84 -20.21
CA LEU A 158 10.88 -10.42 -20.33
C LEU A 158 12.11 -9.51 -20.51
N SER A 159 13.20 -9.79 -19.80
CA SER A 159 14.48 -9.08 -19.95
C SER A 159 14.97 -9.15 -21.40
N ILE A 160 14.96 -10.36 -22.00
CA ILE A 160 15.36 -10.57 -23.40
C ILE A 160 14.41 -9.85 -24.36
N GLN A 161 13.10 -10.08 -24.20
CA GLN A 161 12.06 -9.54 -25.07
C GLN A 161 12.10 -8.01 -25.10
N CYS A 162 12.16 -7.38 -23.94
CA CYS A 162 12.14 -5.92 -23.83
C CYS A 162 13.52 -5.29 -24.10
N GLY A 163 14.57 -6.08 -24.32
CA GLY A 163 15.95 -5.57 -24.49
C GLY A 163 16.50 -4.87 -23.24
N ILE A 164 16.04 -5.28 -22.05
CA ILE A 164 16.38 -4.65 -20.77
C ILE A 164 17.41 -5.51 -20.03
N GLY A 165 18.55 -4.94 -19.64
CA GLY A 165 19.55 -5.63 -18.84
C GLY A 165 19.23 -5.63 -17.34
N PHE A 166 19.79 -6.56 -16.57
CA PHE A 166 19.86 -6.43 -15.13
C PHE A 166 21.03 -5.51 -14.77
N PRO A 167 20.80 -4.34 -14.15
CA PRO A 167 21.87 -3.37 -13.93
C PRO A 167 22.86 -3.91 -12.90
N GLU A 168 24.16 -3.83 -13.21
CA GLU A 168 25.21 -4.41 -12.38
C GLU A 168 25.49 -3.64 -11.09
N LYS A 169 25.10 -2.35 -10.97
CA LYS A 169 25.38 -1.52 -9.77
C LYS A 169 24.66 -0.15 -9.65
N SER A 170 24.09 0.43 -10.71
CA SER A 170 23.80 1.88 -10.73
C SER A 170 22.37 2.31 -10.37
N PHE A 171 21.44 1.38 -10.11
CA PHE A 171 20.08 1.72 -9.66
C PHE A 171 19.49 0.62 -8.78
N GLU A 172 20.08 0.42 -7.59
CA GLU A 172 19.65 -0.64 -6.67
C GLU A 172 18.25 -0.31 -6.10
N TRP A 173 17.26 -1.16 -6.42
CA TRP A 173 15.97 -1.16 -5.73
C TRP A 173 16.20 -1.16 -4.21
N PRO A 174 15.81 -0.11 -3.47
CA PRO A 174 16.19 0.00 -2.06
C PRO A 174 15.61 -1.15 -1.26
N LYS A 175 16.44 -1.85 -0.48
CA LYS A 175 16.02 -3.04 0.28
C LYS A 175 15.07 -2.74 1.43
N SER A 176 15.16 -1.54 2.01
CA SER A 176 14.30 -1.14 3.13
C SER A 176 13.25 -0.11 2.72
N VAL A 177 12.07 -0.19 3.34
CA VAL A 177 10.99 0.77 3.17
C VAL A 177 11.47 2.19 3.52
N HIS A 178 12.20 2.35 4.63
CA HIS A 178 12.76 3.63 5.05
C HIS A 178 13.59 4.31 3.94
N LYS A 179 14.48 3.56 3.27
CA LYS A 179 15.27 4.11 2.15
C LYS A 179 14.42 4.55 0.97
N ARG A 180 13.25 3.94 0.74
CA ARG A 180 12.33 4.39 -0.32
C ARG A 180 11.66 5.71 0.04
N PHE A 181 11.28 5.91 1.30
CA PHE A 181 10.80 7.21 1.79
C PHE A 181 11.89 8.27 1.71
N GLU A 182 13.12 7.95 2.11
CA GLU A 182 14.26 8.87 2.03
C GLU A 182 14.54 9.30 0.60
N ASN A 183 14.58 8.36 -0.36
CA ASN A 183 14.80 8.69 -1.78
C ASN A 183 13.70 9.57 -2.39
N LEU A 184 12.51 9.61 -1.79
CA LEU A 184 11.39 10.44 -2.22
C LEU A 184 11.29 11.76 -1.44
N ASP A 185 12.26 12.07 -0.58
CA ASP A 185 12.23 13.21 0.35
C ASP A 185 11.02 13.20 1.32
N ARG A 186 10.58 11.99 1.71
CA ARG A 186 9.39 11.75 2.56
C ARG A 186 9.72 11.14 3.93
N VAL A 187 10.91 11.39 4.46
CA VAL A 187 11.34 10.80 5.76
C VAL A 187 10.36 11.09 6.89
N THR A 188 9.79 12.31 6.94
CA THR A 188 8.76 12.64 7.95
C THR A 188 7.57 11.69 7.87
N ASP A 189 7.08 11.42 6.66
CA ASP A 189 5.94 10.54 6.43
C ASP A 189 6.22 9.09 6.80
N TYR A 190 7.48 8.65 6.75
CA TYR A 190 7.86 7.35 7.28
C TYR A 190 7.55 7.26 8.78
N TYR A 191 7.91 8.28 9.56
CA TYR A 191 7.70 8.28 11.00
C TYR A 191 6.24 8.53 11.38
N THR A 192 5.58 9.48 10.71
CA THR A 192 4.23 9.92 11.08
C THR A 192 3.13 9.02 10.53
N SER A 193 3.35 8.40 9.36
CA SER A 193 2.33 7.62 8.67
C SER A 193 2.66 6.13 8.69
N TYR A 194 3.83 5.72 8.20
CA TYR A 194 4.15 4.29 8.09
C TYR A 194 4.49 3.63 9.44
N HIS A 195 5.40 4.22 10.20
CA HIS A 195 5.82 3.72 11.51
C HIS A 195 4.69 3.83 12.54
N GLY A 196 3.90 4.91 12.49
CA GLY A 196 2.68 5.06 13.29
C GLY A 196 1.72 3.87 13.12
N LEU A 197 1.40 3.49 11.87
CA LEU A 197 0.57 2.32 11.57
C LEU A 197 1.27 0.98 11.88
N SER A 198 2.60 0.96 11.87
CA SER A 198 3.40 -0.23 12.15
C SER A 198 3.25 -0.68 13.60
N GLY A 199 2.99 0.23 14.53
CA GLY A 199 2.63 -0.12 15.91
C GLY A 199 1.46 -1.09 15.90
N SER A 200 0.29 -0.60 15.50
CA SER A 200 -1.03 -1.25 15.64
C SER A 200 -1.30 -2.42 14.70
N SER A 201 -0.56 -2.55 13.59
CA SER A 201 -0.63 -3.72 12.70
C SER A 201 -0.14 -5.02 13.36
N HIS A 202 0.63 -4.90 14.44
CA HIS A 202 0.92 -5.97 15.38
C HIS A 202 0.06 -5.73 16.61
N LEU A 203 -0.52 -6.76 17.24
CA LEU A 203 -1.33 -6.61 18.46
C LEU A 203 -0.62 -5.66 19.45
N THR A 204 -1.06 -4.40 19.50
CA THR A 204 -0.27 -3.35 20.15
C THR A 204 -0.37 -3.48 21.63
N GLY A 205 0.80 -3.48 22.26
CA GLY A 205 0.90 -3.21 23.69
C GLY A 205 0.23 -1.87 24.01
N GLU A 206 0.38 -0.84 23.18
CA GLU A 206 -0.17 0.49 23.44
C GLU A 206 -1.69 0.51 23.60
N ASP A 207 -2.47 0.03 22.62
CA ASP A 207 -3.94 0.03 22.74
C ASP A 207 -4.43 -0.86 23.88
N THR A 208 -3.76 -1.99 24.10
CA THR A 208 -4.06 -2.88 25.23
C THR A 208 -3.76 -2.18 26.56
N ILE A 209 -2.64 -1.47 26.67
CA ILE A 209 -2.26 -0.70 27.85
C ILE A 209 -3.25 0.44 28.07
N ARG A 210 -3.61 1.20 27.03
CA ARG A 210 -4.61 2.28 27.10
C ARG A 210 -5.96 1.75 27.59
N TRP A 211 -6.40 0.61 27.07
CA TRP A 211 -7.61 -0.07 27.52
C TRP A 211 -7.49 -0.50 29.00
N LEU A 212 -6.42 -1.17 29.40
CA LEU A 212 -6.20 -1.60 30.80
C LEU A 212 -6.14 -0.41 31.76
N LEU A 213 -5.48 0.69 31.37
CA LEU A 213 -5.46 1.94 32.13
C LEU A 213 -6.87 2.51 32.29
N SER A 214 -7.68 2.47 31.23
CA SER A 214 -9.04 3.00 31.23
C SER A 214 -9.98 2.28 32.21
N LEU A 215 -9.73 1.00 32.52
CA LEU A 215 -10.59 0.21 33.42
C LEU A 215 -10.74 0.81 34.81
N ASN A 216 -9.73 1.57 35.26
CA ASN A 216 -9.75 2.23 36.57
C ASN A 216 -10.17 3.70 36.49
N MET A 217 -10.50 4.21 35.29
CA MET A 217 -10.88 5.60 35.07
C MET A 217 -12.40 5.78 35.11
N PRO A 218 -12.88 7.01 35.40
CA PRO A 218 -14.30 7.36 35.23
C PRO A 218 -14.80 7.07 33.82
N ARG A 219 -16.09 6.71 33.70
CA ARG A 219 -16.72 6.30 32.43
C ARG A 219 -16.60 7.35 31.32
N ASP A 220 -16.69 8.64 31.66
CA ASP A 220 -16.56 9.72 30.69
C ASP A 220 -15.15 9.78 30.08
N ILE A 221 -14.12 9.40 30.84
CA ILE A 221 -12.74 9.31 30.35
C ILE A 221 -12.58 8.09 29.45
N GLN A 222 -13.17 6.94 29.81
CA GLN A 222 -13.17 5.74 28.97
C GLN A 222 -13.82 6.02 27.61
N GLU A 223 -14.97 6.71 27.60
CA GLU A 223 -15.68 7.08 26.38
C GLU A 223 -14.86 8.04 25.51
N LYS A 224 -14.16 9.01 26.10
CA LYS A 224 -13.25 9.92 25.38
C LYS A 224 -12.08 9.18 24.73
N LEU A 225 -11.45 8.25 25.45
CA LEU A 225 -10.34 7.43 24.91
C LEU A 225 -10.81 6.58 23.73
N GLY A 226 -12.00 5.99 23.82
CA GLY A 226 -12.60 5.25 22.70
C GLY A 226 -12.88 6.13 21.49
N HIS A 227 -13.37 7.35 21.70
CA HIS A 227 -13.62 8.31 20.62
C HIS A 227 -12.32 8.78 19.95
N GLU A 228 -11.29 9.09 20.73
CA GLU A 228 -9.97 9.46 20.20
C GLU A 228 -9.39 8.35 19.33
N ALA A 229 -9.41 7.10 19.81
CA ALA A 229 -8.93 5.94 19.06
C ALA A 229 -9.67 5.80 17.73
N LEU A 230 -11.00 5.91 17.73
CA LEU A 230 -11.80 5.85 16.50
C LEU A 230 -11.47 7.00 15.53
N SER A 231 -11.35 8.22 16.03
CA SER A 231 -10.99 9.39 15.21
C SER A 231 -9.59 9.24 14.60
N TYR A 232 -8.62 8.74 15.37
CA TYR A 232 -7.27 8.45 14.89
C TYR A 232 -7.29 7.45 13.75
N LEU A 233 -8.06 6.37 13.86
CA LEU A 233 -8.17 5.37 12.79
C LEU A 233 -8.79 5.92 11.52
N ILE A 234 -9.83 6.75 11.65
CA ILE A 234 -10.44 7.42 10.50
C ILE A 234 -9.41 8.36 9.85
N MET A 235 -8.67 9.14 10.64
CA MET A 235 -7.59 10.00 10.17
C MET A 235 -6.53 9.18 9.40
N MET A 236 -6.08 8.06 9.97
CA MET A 236 -5.10 7.18 9.36
C MET A 236 -5.59 6.54 8.05
N SER A 237 -6.87 6.17 7.95
CA SER A 237 -7.44 5.65 6.70
C SER A 237 -7.46 6.71 5.58
N ARG A 238 -7.64 7.99 5.94
CA ARG A 238 -7.57 9.13 5.01
C ARG A 238 -6.13 9.39 4.58
N ILE A 239 -5.17 9.31 5.51
CA ILE A 239 -3.73 9.38 5.20
C ILE A 239 -3.35 8.24 4.25
N ALA A 240 -3.75 7.00 4.51
CA ALA A 240 -3.49 5.88 3.60
C ALA A 240 -4.08 6.13 2.20
N SER A 241 -5.30 6.68 2.13
CA SER A 241 -5.94 7.07 0.88
C SER A 241 -5.15 8.19 0.16
N LEU A 242 -4.60 9.16 0.89
CA LEU A 242 -3.77 10.23 0.36
C LEU A 242 -2.54 9.69 -0.36
N PHE A 243 -1.84 8.72 0.25
CA PHE A 243 -0.72 8.04 -0.37
C PHE A 243 -1.11 7.33 -1.67
N PHE A 244 -2.28 6.68 -1.70
CA PHE A 244 -2.77 6.06 -2.92
C PHE A 244 -2.98 7.10 -4.03
N VAL A 245 -3.66 8.22 -3.74
CA VAL A 245 -3.86 9.32 -4.71
C VAL A 245 -2.53 9.87 -5.22
N GLU A 246 -1.54 10.04 -4.34
CA GLU A 246 -0.20 10.50 -4.72
C GLU A 246 0.54 9.49 -5.61
N SER A 247 0.36 8.19 -5.37
CA SER A 247 0.91 7.15 -6.24
C SER A 247 0.23 7.11 -7.61
N ALA A 248 -1.08 7.33 -7.68
CA ALA A 248 -1.81 7.47 -8.94
C ALA A 248 -1.29 8.68 -9.73
N ALA A 249 -1.07 9.82 -9.06
CA ALA A 249 -0.48 11.01 -9.67
C ALA A 249 0.94 10.77 -10.17
N ALA A 250 1.78 10.07 -9.40
CA ALA A 250 3.13 9.70 -9.81
C ALA A 250 3.13 8.86 -11.10
N CYS A 251 2.25 7.87 -11.20
CA CYS A 251 2.09 7.06 -12.41
C CYS A 251 1.72 7.89 -13.64
N VAL A 252 0.77 8.82 -13.51
CA VAL A 252 0.36 9.70 -14.61
C VAL A 252 1.49 10.65 -15.02
N LEU A 253 2.19 11.25 -14.05
CA LEU A 253 3.32 12.14 -14.29
C LEU A 253 4.48 11.44 -15.00
N ALA A 254 4.76 10.18 -14.65
CA ALA A 254 5.82 9.37 -15.27
C ALA A 254 5.67 9.21 -16.79
N TYR A 255 4.46 9.39 -17.31
CA TYR A 255 4.12 9.26 -18.73
C TYR A 255 3.73 10.57 -19.42
N GLY A 256 4.05 11.70 -18.76
CA GLY A 256 3.91 13.04 -19.30
C GLY A 256 2.52 13.66 -19.13
N GLY A 257 1.65 13.10 -18.28
CA GLY A 257 0.39 13.74 -17.92
C GLY A 257 0.66 15.09 -17.26
N LYS A 258 0.10 16.18 -17.81
CA LYS A 258 0.31 17.54 -17.31
C LYS A 258 -0.86 17.99 -16.45
N ASN A 259 -0.54 18.83 -15.47
CA ASN A 259 -1.45 19.58 -14.61
C ASN A 259 -2.36 18.78 -13.68
N ASN A 260 -2.69 17.51 -13.97
CA ASN A 260 -3.38 16.52 -13.12
C ASN A 260 -4.36 17.12 -12.09
N HIS A 261 -5.15 18.12 -12.50
CA HIS A 261 -5.89 18.99 -11.57
C HIS A 261 -6.88 18.16 -10.77
N ASP A 262 -7.53 17.19 -11.41
CA ASP A 262 -8.44 16.27 -10.74
C ASP A 262 -7.78 15.45 -9.63
N LEU A 263 -6.54 14.98 -9.82
CA LEU A 263 -5.81 14.24 -8.79
C LEU A 263 -5.32 15.17 -7.68
N GLN A 264 -4.96 16.41 -8.02
CA GLN A 264 -4.64 17.43 -7.02
C GLN A 264 -5.87 17.83 -6.20
N ASP A 265 -7.04 17.92 -6.81
CA ASP A 265 -8.30 18.19 -6.11
C ASP A 265 -8.65 17.04 -5.15
N CYS A 266 -8.49 15.78 -5.59
CA CYS A 266 -8.64 14.62 -4.70
C CYS A 266 -7.67 14.67 -3.51
N ARG A 267 -6.41 15.03 -3.77
CA ARG A 267 -5.38 15.19 -2.74
C ARG A 267 -5.75 16.29 -1.75
N ILE A 268 -6.14 17.47 -2.22
CA ILE A 268 -6.55 18.61 -1.38
C ILE A 268 -7.78 18.26 -0.56
N GLN A 269 -8.77 17.59 -1.15
CA GLN A 269 -9.98 17.16 -0.44
C GLN A 269 -9.66 16.17 0.69
N LEU A 270 -8.76 15.21 0.45
CA LEU A 270 -8.29 14.28 1.47
C LEU A 270 -7.50 14.98 2.56
N GLN A 271 -6.57 15.87 2.21
CA GLN A 271 -5.77 16.62 3.18
C GLN A 271 -6.66 17.44 4.12
N LYS A 272 -7.61 18.19 3.55
CA LYS A 272 -8.60 18.92 4.35
C LYS A 272 -9.37 17.99 5.29
N SER A 273 -9.77 16.82 4.79
CA SER A 273 -10.47 15.83 5.60
C SER A 273 -9.60 15.24 6.72
N VAL A 274 -8.29 15.12 6.53
CA VAL A 274 -7.33 14.75 7.59
C VAL A 274 -7.27 15.88 8.63
N ASP A 275 -7.11 17.12 8.20
CA ASP A 275 -7.01 18.28 9.07
C ASP A 275 -8.28 18.46 9.93
N ASP A 276 -9.47 18.24 9.34
CA ASP A 276 -10.76 18.36 10.01
C ASP A 276 -10.93 17.38 11.19
N ILE A 277 -10.28 16.20 11.15
CA ILE A 277 -10.39 15.17 12.20
C ILE A 277 -9.17 15.10 13.13
N ALA A 278 -8.07 15.78 12.77
CA ALA A 278 -6.79 15.67 13.47
C ALA A 278 -6.90 15.98 14.97
N LYS A 279 -7.67 17.01 15.33
CA LYS A 279 -7.89 17.38 16.75
C LYS A 279 -8.59 16.26 17.52
N ASP A 280 -9.63 15.66 16.93
CA ASP A 280 -10.38 14.57 17.57
C ASP A 280 -9.56 13.29 17.64
N ALA A 281 -8.56 13.14 16.76
CA ALA A 281 -7.56 12.07 16.75
C ALA A 281 -6.39 12.29 17.73
N GLY A 282 -6.45 13.31 18.58
CA GLY A 282 -5.41 13.59 19.58
C GLY A 282 -4.14 14.23 19.01
N VAL A 283 -4.15 14.72 17.76
CA VAL A 283 -3.02 15.46 17.20
C VAL A 283 -2.91 16.81 17.92
N PRO A 284 -1.76 17.14 18.54
CA PRO A 284 -1.59 18.42 19.24
C PRO A 284 -1.81 19.59 18.27
N ALA A 285 -2.63 20.57 18.69
CA ALA A 285 -2.75 21.81 17.95
C ALA A 285 -1.36 22.47 17.87
N GLN A 286 -0.94 22.87 16.67
CA GLN A 286 0.28 23.68 16.53
C GLN A 286 0.09 24.94 17.38
N GLN A 287 0.94 25.12 18.39
CA GLN A 287 1.03 26.39 19.10
C GLN A 287 1.58 27.42 18.11
N THR A 288 0.67 28.19 17.49
CA THR A 288 1.01 29.41 16.74
C THR A 288 1.50 30.51 17.67
#